data_AF-A0A5P6PGL6-F1
#
_entry.id   AF-A0A5P6PGL6-F1
#
_cell.length_a   1.000
_cell.length_b   1.000
_cell.length_c   1.000
_cell.angle_alpha   90.00
_cell.angle_beta   90.00
_cell.angle_gamma   90.00
#
_symmetry.space_group_name_H-M   'P 1'
#
loop_
_entity.id
_entity.type
_entity.pdbx_description
1 polymer ?
#
loop_
_entity_poly.entity_id
_entity_poly.type
_entity_poly.pdbx_seq_one_letter_code
_entity_poly.pdbx_strand_id
1 'polypeptide(L)' 'MMPEIGMANLILYRCPWTGFTVRVRLAEDADAETNEMVTCPACRNFHFINRKTGKLASDKDE' A
#
# COMPACT_ATOMS: atom_id res chain seq x y z
N MET A 1 -22.74 -18.92 2.49
CA MET A 1 -21.34 -18.55 2.16
C MET A 1 -21.18 -17.09 2.54
N MET A 2 -20.57 -16.81 3.68
CA MET A 2 -20.22 -15.44 4.07
C MET A 2 -18.93 -15.08 3.33
N PRO A 3 -18.74 -13.85 2.85
CA PRO A 3 -17.54 -13.48 2.13
C PRO A 3 -16.37 -13.56 3.11
N GLU A 4 -15.28 -14.15 2.64
CA GLU A 4 -13.99 -14.15 3.29
C GLU A 4 -13.65 -12.69 3.59
N ILE A 5 -13.68 -12.31 4.88
CA ILE A 5 -13.10 -11.05 5.33
C ILE A 5 -11.62 -11.23 5.05
N GLY A 6 -11.19 -10.86 3.84
CA GLY A 6 -9.79 -10.82 3.46
C GLY A 6 -9.09 -10.04 4.54
N MET A 7 -8.21 -10.73 5.28
CA MET A 7 -7.54 -10.13 6.43
C MET A 7 -6.78 -8.92 5.88
N ALA A 8 -7.05 -7.74 6.43
CA ALA A 8 -6.50 -6.51 5.90
C ALA A 8 -5.15 -6.23 6.58
N ASN A 9 -4.06 -6.36 5.83
CA ASN A 9 -2.73 -6.02 6.28
C ASN A 9 -2.59 -4.50 6.44
N LEU A 10 -2.15 -4.07 7.62
CA LEU A 10 -1.84 -2.67 7.88
C LEU A 10 -0.38 -2.40 7.52
N ILE A 11 -0.18 -1.77 6.37
CA ILE A 11 1.14 -1.43 5.86
C ILE A 11 1.43 0.05 6.12
N LEU A 12 2.65 0.31 6.59
CA LEU A 12 3.21 1.62 6.83
C LEU A 12 4.16 1.96 5.70
N TYR A 13 3.96 3.08 5.03
CA TYR A 13 4.89 3.59 4.03
C TYR A 13 5.13 5.08 4.21
N ARG A 14 6.28 5.58 3.74
CA ARG A 14 6.61 7.00 3.79
C ARG A 14 6.19 7.66 2.47
N CYS A 15 5.35 8.69 2.55
CA CYS A 15 4.97 9.46 1.37
C CYS A 15 6.17 10.25 0.84
N PRO A 16 6.60 10.08 -0.43
CA PRO A 16 7.77 10.77 -0.98
C PRO A 16 7.51 12.26 -1.19
N TRP A 17 6.25 12.65 -1.35
CA TRP A 17 5.86 14.05 -1.57
C TRP A 17 5.86 14.90 -0.30
N THR A 18 5.52 14.31 0.84
CA THR A 18 5.33 15.04 2.11
C THR A 18 6.28 14.60 3.20
N GLY A 19 6.95 13.45 3.04
CA GLY A 19 7.81 12.85 4.05
C GLY A 19 7.05 12.20 5.22
N PHE A 20 5.71 12.28 5.26
CA PHE A 20 4.90 11.68 6.31
C PHE A 20 4.79 10.16 6.19
N THR A 21 4.80 9.49 7.34
CA THR A 21 4.50 8.06 7.42
C THR A 21 2.99 7.86 7.42
N VAL A 22 2.50 7.15 6.42
CA VAL A 22 1.08 6.90 6.16
C VAL A 22 0.79 5.44 6.39
N ARG A 23 -0.34 5.17 7.06
CA ARG A 23 -0.87 3.81 7.29
C ARG A 23 -1.96 3.52 6.28
N VAL A 24 -1.84 2.40 5.58
CA VAL A 24 -2.85 1.91 4.65
C VAL A 24 -3.23 0.47 4.97
N ARG A 25 -4.47 0.12 4.68
CA ARG A 25 -4.98 -1.25 4.79
C ARG A 25 -4.99 -1.84 3.38
N LEU A 26 -4.21 -2.89 3.18
CA LEU A 26 -4.11 -3.65 1.94
C LEU A 26 -4.67 -5.05 2.21
N ALA A 27 -5.34 -5.70 1.26
CA ALA A 27 -5.82 -7.06 1.50
C ALA A 27 -4.63 -8.07 1.56
N GLU A 28 -4.70 -9.08 2.42
CA GLU A 28 -3.64 -10.09 2.58
C GLU A 28 -3.62 -11.11 1.44
N ASP A 29 -4.77 -11.37 0.81
CA ASP A 29 -4.95 -12.42 -0.21
C ASP A 29 -4.44 -12.04 -1.62
N ALA A 30 -3.42 -11.18 -1.73
CA ALA A 30 -2.79 -10.94 -3.02
C ALA A 30 -1.66 -11.94 -3.22
N ASP A 31 -1.86 -12.84 -4.17
CA ASP A 31 -0.77 -13.51 -4.86
C ASP A 31 0.30 -12.49 -5.29
N ALA A 32 1.54 -12.93 -5.13
CA ALA A 32 2.77 -12.15 -5.08
C ALA A 32 2.90 -10.99 -6.10
N GLU A 33 3.60 -9.94 -5.66
CA GLU A 33 4.09 -8.82 -6.48
C GLU A 33 3.04 -7.90 -7.12
N THR A 34 1.80 -7.97 -6.67
CA THR A 34 0.78 -7.00 -7.08
C THR A 34 0.97 -5.67 -6.35
N ASN A 35 1.02 -4.59 -7.14
CA ASN A 35 1.01 -3.22 -6.63
C ASN A 35 -0.43 -2.74 -6.54
N GLU A 36 -0.86 -2.34 -5.36
CA GLU A 36 -2.18 -1.77 -5.12
C GLU A 36 -2.12 -0.25 -5.13
N MET A 37 -3.07 0.36 -5.84
CA MET A 37 -3.25 1.80 -5.82
C MET A 37 -3.98 2.21 -4.54
N VAL A 38 -3.30 2.94 -3.67
CA VAL A 38 -3.90 3.54 -2.48
C VAL A 38 -3.95 5.05 -2.58
N THR A 39 -4.98 5.65 -1.99
CA THR A 39 -5.06 7.10 -1.84
C THR A 39 -4.31 7.52 -0.58
N CYS A 40 -3.29 8.35 -0.73
CA CYS A 40 -2.54 8.87 0.40
C CYS A 40 -3.28 10.04 1.05
N PRO A 41 -3.70 9.95 2.34
CA PRO A 41 -4.33 11.06 3.03
C PRO A 41 -3.38 12.26 3.24
N ALA A 42 -2.05 12.06 3.18
CA ALA A 42 -1.08 13.13 3.42
C ALA A 42 -0.93 14.08 2.21
N CYS A 43 -0.76 13.54 1.00
CA CYS A 43 -0.60 14.33 -0.22
C CYS A 43 -1.87 14.40 -1.08
N ARG A 44 -2.92 13.63 -0.73
CA ARG A 44 -4.15 13.46 -1.52
C ARG A 44 -3.89 12.94 -2.94
N ASN A 45 -2.78 12.23 -3.13
CA ASN A 45 -2.37 11.63 -4.40
C ASN A 45 -2.42 10.09 -4.30
N PHE A 46 -2.44 9.44 -5.45
CA PHE A 46 -2.43 7.98 -5.55
C PHE A 46 -1.00 7.46 -5.51
N HIS A 47 -0.78 6.43 -4.69
CA HIS A 47 0.49 5.73 -4.58
C HIS A 47 0.27 4.26 -4.86
N PHE A 48 1.16 3.68 -5.66
CA PHE A 48 1.20 2.25 -5.87
C PHE A 48 2.08 1.62 -4.81
N ILE A 49 1.54 0.70 -4.01
CA ILE A 49 2.28 0.01 -2.95
C ILE A 49 2.25 -1.48 -3.23
N ASN A 50 3.41 -2.10 -3.17
CA ASN A 50 3.55 -3.53 -3.29
C ASN A 50 2.96 -4.21 -2.06
N ARG A 51 1.97 -5.08 -2.25
CA ARG A 51 1.27 -5.75 -1.14
C ARG A 51 2.17 -6.72 -0.36
N LYS A 52 3.21 -7.25 -0.98
CA LYS A 52 4.16 -8.20 -0.38
C LYS A 52 5.21 -7.52 0.49
N THR A 53 5.74 -6.39 0.05
CA THR A 53 6.85 -5.69 0.73
C THR A 53 6.40 -4.45 1.49
N GLY A 54 5.21 -3.94 1.20
CA GLY A 54 4.72 -2.65 1.70
C GLY A 54 5.49 -1.45 1.18
N LYS A 55 6.38 -1.64 0.19
CA LYS A 55 7.15 -0.58 -0.44
C LYS A 55 6.35 0.09 -1.56
N LEU A 56 6.66 1.35 -1.82
CA LEU A 56 6.14 2.05 -2.99
C LEU A 56 6.68 1.41 -4.27
N ALA A 57 5.82 1.16 -5.25
CA ALA A 57 6.23 0.67 -6.56
C ALA A 57 7.14 1.69 -7.30
N SER A 58 7.06 2.97 -6.93
CA SER A 58 7.93 4.04 -7.43
C SER A 58 9.23 4.20 -6.63
N ASP A 59 9.51 3.35 -5.64
CA ASP A 59 10.85 3.22 -5.04
C ASP A 59 11.77 2.49 -6.04
N LYS A 60 11.86 3.05 -7.25
CA LYS A 60 12.97 2.79 -8.17
C LYS A 60 14.14 3.55 -7.55
N ASP A 61 14.87 2.84 -6.69
CA ASP A 61 16.25 3.14 -6.35
C ASP A 61 16.99 3.40 -7.67
N GLU A 62 17.50 4.62 -7.84
CA GLU A 62 18.49 4.98 -8.86
C GLU A 62 19.86 4.39 -8.50
#